data_AF-A0A315XYB2-F1
#
_entry.id   AF-A0A315XYB2-F1
#
_cell.length_a   1.000
_cell.length_b   1.000
_cell.length_c   1.000
_cell.angle_alpha   90.00
_cell.angle_beta   90.00
_cell.angle_gamma   90.00
#
_symmetry.space_group_name_H-M   'P 1'
#
loop_
_entity.id
_entity.type
_entity.pdbx_description
1 polymer ?
#
loop_
_entity_poly.entity_id
_entity_poly.type
_entity_poly.pdbx_seq_one_letter_code
_entity_poly.pdbx_strand_id
1 'polypeptide(L)'
;MKDQKQTTIKREPKDPKVPLPLKVPLSLFNELDQEAKEKGVPRSDVALDRLKHYPVPLTPALMYELENAKNKKYGDLKPDMPQEALQTYEEVAILWRRLK
;
A
#
# COMPACT_ATOMS: atom_id res chain seq x y z
N MET A 1 -17.73 40.87 26.58
CA MET A 1 -17.78 40.43 25.17
C MET A 1 -16.51 39.63 24.92
N LYS A 2 -16.62 38.32 24.70
CA LYS A 2 -15.46 37.44 24.42
C LYS A 2 -15.56 37.00 22.97
N ASP A 3 -14.67 37.54 22.14
CA ASP A 3 -14.56 37.21 20.72
C ASP A 3 -14.14 35.75 20.54
N GLN A 4 -15.00 34.97 19.88
CA GLN A 4 -14.69 33.63 19.42
C GLN A 4 -13.76 33.75 18.19
N LYS A 5 -12.48 33.43 18.38
CA LYS A 5 -11.56 33.22 17.25
C LYS A 5 -11.98 31.96 16.50
N GLN A 6 -12.63 32.14 15.35
CA GLN A 6 -12.82 31.07 14.38
C GLN A 6 -11.46 30.71 13.77
N THR A 7 -10.86 29.61 14.22
CA THR A 7 -9.77 28.93 13.53
C THR A 7 -10.29 28.35 12.22
N THR A 8 -10.09 29.08 11.13
CA THR A 8 -10.33 28.61 9.76
C THR A 8 -9.27 27.55 9.43
N ILE A 9 -9.68 26.28 9.43
CA ILE A 9 -8.87 25.16 8.94
C ILE A 9 -8.66 25.39 7.44
N LYS A 10 -7.44 25.81 7.06
CA LYS A 10 -7.03 25.90 5.65
C LYS A 10 -7.04 24.49 5.06
N ARG A 11 -8.02 24.21 4.21
CA ARG A 11 -8.05 22.98 3.40
C ARG A 11 -6.97 23.11 2.33
N GLU A 12 -6.07 22.14 2.26
CA GLU A 12 -5.08 22.06 1.19
C GLU A 12 -5.78 22.09 -0.18
N PRO A 13 -5.17 22.75 -1.19
CA PRO A 13 -5.73 22.79 -2.53
C PRO A 13 -5.84 21.35 -3.07
N LYS A 14 -7.07 20.93 -3.36
CA LYS A 14 -7.33 19.62 -3.96
C LYS A 14 -6.84 19.66 -5.41
N ASP A 15 -6.04 18.67 -5.80
CA ASP A 15 -5.64 18.50 -7.20
C ASP A 15 -6.88 18.48 -8.11
N PRO A 16 -6.84 19.19 -9.25
CA PRO A 16 -7.96 19.22 -10.19
C PRO A 16 -8.22 17.81 -10.73
N LYS A 17 -9.43 17.31 -10.53
CA LYS A 17 -9.85 15.98 -11.01
C LYS A 17 -10.40 16.09 -12.43
N VAL A 18 -9.96 15.19 -13.31
CA VAL A 18 -10.49 15.04 -14.68
C VAL A 18 -11.21 13.69 -14.83
N PRO A 19 -12.29 13.62 -15.64
CA PRO A 19 -12.99 12.35 -15.88
C PRO A 19 -12.12 11.41 -16.73
N LEU A 20 -12.07 10.13 -16.32
CA LEU A 20 -11.37 9.07 -17.06
C LEU A 20 -12.40 8.05 -17.58
N PRO A 21 -12.76 8.07 -18.88
CA PRO A 21 -13.69 7.11 -19.45
C PRO A 21 -13.00 5.75 -19.66
N LEU A 22 -13.44 4.74 -18.92
CA LEU A 22 -12.95 3.36 -19.01
C LEU A 22 -14.11 2.38 -19.16
N LYS A 23 -14.01 1.47 -20.12
CA LYS A 23 -14.91 0.30 -20.21
C LYS A 23 -14.32 -0.81 -19.34
N VAL A 24 -15.13 -1.36 -18.44
CA VAL A 24 -14.72 -2.43 -17.52
C VAL A 24 -15.70 -3.60 -17.58
N PRO A 25 -15.27 -4.83 -17.24
CA PRO A 25 -16.17 -5.96 -17.06
C PRO A 25 -17.22 -5.70 -15.99
N LEU A 26 -18.42 -6.28 -16.16
CA LEU A 26 -19.51 -6.15 -15.20
C LEU A 26 -19.15 -6.73 -13.83
N SER A 27 -18.35 -7.79 -13.77
CA SER A 27 -17.85 -8.36 -12.52
C SER A 27 -17.07 -7.35 -11.70
N LEU A 28 -16.08 -6.69 -12.32
CA LEU A 28 -15.28 -5.66 -11.67
C LEU A 28 -16.14 -4.48 -11.21
N PHE A 29 -17.13 -4.08 -12.01
CA PHE A 29 -18.09 -3.04 -11.61
C PHE A 29 -18.82 -3.43 -10.31
N ASN A 30 -19.33 -4.66 -10.23
CA ASN A 30 -20.08 -5.15 -9.08
C ASN A 30 -19.20 -5.28 -7.84
N GLU A 31 -17.96 -5.77 -8.00
CA GLU A 31 -16.97 -5.82 -6.92
C GLU A 31 -16.70 -4.45 -6.33
N LEU A 32 -16.42 -3.45 -7.17
CA LEU A 32 -16.15 -2.09 -6.73
C LEU A 32 -17.37 -1.44 -6.07
N ASP A 33 -18.57 -1.73 -6.57
CA ASP A 33 -19.83 -1.21 -6.00
C ASP A 33 -20.14 -1.82 -4.63
N GLN A 34 -19.86 -3.11 -4.46
CA GLN A 34 -19.99 -3.79 -3.17
C GLN A 34 -18.99 -3.23 -2.14
N GLU A 35 -17.72 -3.13 -2.51
CA GLU A 35 -16.68 -2.58 -1.63
C GLU A 35 -16.97 -1.12 -1.24
N ALA A 36 -17.49 -0.33 -2.18
CA ALA A 36 -17.93 1.04 -1.92
C ALA A 36 -19.05 1.11 -0.88
N LYS A 37 -20.04 0.21 -0.95
CA LYS A 37 -21.13 0.10 0.05
C LYS A 37 -20.60 -0.29 1.42
N GLU A 38 -19.71 -1.28 1.48
CA GLU A 38 -19.10 -1.75 2.74
C GLU A 38 -18.29 -0.64 3.43
N LYS A 39 -17.55 0.14 2.66
CA LYS A 39 -16.71 1.24 3.17
C LYS A 39 -17.44 2.57 3.35
N GLY A 40 -18.68 2.69 2.86
CA GLY A 40 -19.44 3.94 2.89
C GLY A 40 -18.80 5.08 2.07
N VAL A 41 -18.07 4.75 1.01
CA VAL A 41 -17.35 5.71 0.16
C VAL A 41 -17.81 5.61 -1.30
N PRO A 42 -17.60 6.64 -2.13
CA PRO A 42 -17.86 6.55 -3.56
C PRO A 42 -17.02 5.47 -4.24
N ARG A 43 -17.61 4.77 -5.21
CA ARG A 43 -16.90 3.79 -6.05
C ARG A 43 -15.64 4.36 -6.71
N SER A 44 -15.66 5.63 -7.11
CA SER A 44 -14.49 6.31 -7.68
C SER A 44 -13.30 6.35 -6.72
N ASP A 45 -13.56 6.46 -5.42
CA ASP A 45 -12.51 6.52 -4.41
C ASP A 45 -11.91 5.13 -4.18
N VAL A 46 -12.73 4.07 -4.21
CA VAL A 46 -12.25 2.68 -4.22
C VAL A 46 -11.41 2.38 -5.46
N ALA A 47 -11.89 2.78 -6.63
CA ALA A 47 -11.16 2.59 -7.88
C ALA A 47 -9.81 3.34 -7.87
N LEU A 48 -9.80 4.59 -7.37
CA LEU A 48 -8.58 5.37 -7.23
C LEU A 48 -7.62 4.74 -6.23
N ASP A 49 -8.12 4.22 -5.11
CA ASP A 49 -7.33 3.52 -4.10
C ASP A 49 -6.64 2.29 -4.69
N ARG A 50 -7.38 1.44 -5.40
CA ARG A 50 -6.80 0.27 -6.09
C ARG A 50 -5.79 0.65 -7.17
N LEU A 51 -5.99 1.77 -7.88
CA LEU A 51 -5.04 2.27 -8.88
C LEU A 51 -3.76 2.80 -8.24
N LYS A 52 -3.86 3.48 -7.08
CA LYS A 52 -2.71 4.01 -6.33
C LYS A 52 -1.94 2.92 -5.60
N HIS A 53 -2.65 1.93 -5.09
CA HIS A 53 -2.11 0.85 -4.27
C HIS A 53 -2.16 -0.48 -5.00
N TYR A 54 -2.07 -0.46 -6.34
CA TYR A 54 -1.99 -1.69 -7.12
C TYR A 54 -0.78 -2.49 -6.58
N PRO A 55 -1.00 -3.67 -5.98
CA PRO A 55 0.09 -4.41 -5.38
C PRO A 55 1.09 -4.73 -6.48
N VAL A 56 2.29 -4.16 -6.39
CA VAL A 56 3.39 -4.52 -7.28
C VAL A 56 3.70 -5.99 -6.95
N PRO A 57 3.41 -6.94 -7.86
CA PRO A 57 3.74 -8.32 -7.58
C PRO A 57 5.26 -8.41 -7.39
N LEU A 58 5.70 -9.13 -6.37
CA LEU A 58 7.12 -9.40 -6.15
C LEU A 58 7.61 -10.24 -7.34
N THR A 59 8.17 -9.56 -8.34
CA THR A 59 8.70 -10.21 -9.53
C THR A 59 9.93 -11.04 -9.17
N PRO A 60 10.35 -12.02 -10.00
CA PRO A 60 11.60 -12.75 -9.77
C PRO A 60 12.83 -11.85 -9.59
N ALA A 61 12.87 -10.70 -10.28
CA ALA A 61 13.91 -9.69 -10.11
C ALA A 61 13.87 -9.05 -8.72
N LEU A 62 12.69 -8.64 -8.25
CA LEU A 62 12.51 -8.09 -6.90
C LEU A 62 12.81 -9.13 -5.81
N MET A 63 12.52 -10.41 -6.07
CA MET A 63 12.90 -11.50 -5.15
C MET A 63 14.41 -11.68 -5.05
N TYR A 64 15.11 -11.62 -6.19
CA TYR A 64 16.57 -11.69 -6.21
C TYR A 64 17.19 -10.52 -5.43
N GLU A 65 16.67 -9.31 -5.61
CA GLU A 65 17.09 -8.15 -4.83
C GLU A 65 16.80 -8.30 -3.33
N LEU A 66 15.63 -8.84 -2.96
CA LEU A 66 15.27 -9.10 -1.57
C LEU A 66 16.22 -10.12 -0.91
N GLU A 67 16.55 -11.20 -1.61
CA GLU A 67 17.47 -12.23 -1.14
C GLU A 67 18.90 -11.69 -0.99
N ASN A 68 19.35 -10.85 -1.93
CA ASN A 68 20.63 -10.15 -1.82
C ASN A 68 20.66 -9.19 -0.63
N ALA A 69 19.58 -8.44 -0.41
CA ALA A 69 19.46 -7.54 0.74
C ALA A 69 19.50 -8.29 2.07
N LYS A 70 18.83 -9.46 2.16
CA LYS A 70 18.91 -10.37 3.30
C LYS A 70 20.35 -10.82 3.56
N ASN A 71 21.02 -11.32 2.51
CA ASN A 71 22.37 -11.84 2.62
C ASN A 71 23.37 -10.75 3.02
N LYS A 72 23.21 -9.54 2.49
CA LYS A 72 24.00 -8.37 2.91
C LYS A 72 23.78 -8.05 4.39
N LYS A 73 22.52 -7.92 4.82
CA LYS A 73 22.19 -7.63 6.22
C LYS A 73 22.75 -8.71 7.15
N TYR A 74 22.68 -9.98 6.76
CA TYR A 74 23.27 -11.09 7.51
C TYR A 74 24.80 -11.02 7.58
N GLY A 75 25.48 -10.67 6.47
CA GLY A 75 26.93 -10.47 6.44
C GLY A 75 27.40 -9.28 7.30
N ASP A 76 26.54 -8.28 7.48
CA ASP A 76 26.81 -7.10 8.32
C ASP A 76 26.52 -7.35 9.82
N LEU A 77 25.85 -8.47 10.18
CA LEU A 77 25.57 -8.82 11.57
C LEU A 77 26.83 -9.35 12.26
N LYS A 78 27.05 -8.88 13.49
CA LYS A 78 28.12 -9.39 14.35
C LYS A 78 27.73 -10.77 14.92
N PRO A 79 28.71 -11.62 15.29
CA PRO A 79 28.45 -12.97 15.81
C PRO A 79 27.57 -13.03 17.07
N ASP A 80 27.46 -11.92 17.81
CA ASP A 80 26.69 -11.77 19.05
C ASP A 80 25.24 -11.30 18.83
N MET A 81 24.76 -11.26 17.58
CA MET A 81 23.43 -10.77 17.20
C MET A 81 22.50 -11.87 16.62
N PRO A 82 22.29 -13.01 17.31
CA PRO A 82 21.51 -14.13 16.77
C PRO A 82 20.01 -13.81 16.62
N GLN A 83 19.43 -12.98 17.50
CA GLN A 83 18.02 -12.57 17.38
C GLN A 83 17.76 -11.74 16.12
N GLU A 84 18.67 -10.84 15.75
CA GLU A 84 18.50 -9.92 14.62
C GLU A 84 18.63 -10.66 13.28
N ALA A 85 19.46 -11.71 13.25
CA ALA A 85 19.52 -12.66 12.15
C ALA A 85 18.16 -13.36 11.97
N LEU A 86 17.60 -13.93 13.04
CA LEU A 86 16.31 -14.63 13.00
C LEU A 86 15.17 -13.72 12.54
N GLN A 87 15.09 -12.49 13.07
CA GLN A 87 14.10 -11.50 12.63
C GLN A 87 14.21 -11.20 11.13
N THR A 88 15.42 -11.04 10.62
CA THR A 88 15.65 -10.79 9.19
C THR A 88 15.17 -11.96 8.33
N TYR A 89 15.35 -13.21 8.77
CA TYR A 89 14.82 -14.38 8.08
C TYR A 89 13.28 -14.44 8.12
N GLU A 90 12.66 -14.11 9.26
CA GLU A 90 11.21 -14.10 9.42
C GLU A 90 10.53 -13.03 8.56
N GLU A 91 11.09 -11.82 8.51
CA GLU A 91 10.61 -10.72 7.66
C GLU A 91 10.59 -11.13 6.19
N VAL A 92 11.70 -11.70 5.71
CA VAL A 92 11.79 -12.21 4.34
C VAL A 92 10.80 -13.34 4.12
N ALA A 93 10.67 -14.32 5.02
CA ALA A 93 9.72 -15.41 4.89
C ALA A 93 8.25 -14.97 4.86
N ILE A 94 7.90 -13.87 5.54
CA ILE A 94 6.56 -13.25 5.47
C ILE A 94 6.34 -12.65 4.06
N LEU A 95 7.33 -11.92 3.53
CA LEU A 95 7.26 -11.34 2.19
C LEU A 95 7.11 -12.42 1.11
N TRP A 96 7.84 -13.54 1.24
CA TRP A 96 7.71 -14.69 0.35
C TRP A 96 6.35 -15.40 0.45
N ARG A 97 5.71 -15.40 1.62
CA ARG A 97 4.37 -16.00 1.79
C ARG A 97 3.25 -15.17 1.19
N ARG A 98 3.41 -13.84 1.13
CA ARG A 98 2.44 -12.91 0.51
C ARG A 98 2.39 -13.01 -1.02
N LEU A 99 3.23 -13.86 -1.62
CA LEU A 99 3.27 -14.17 -3.05
C LEU A 99 2.40 -15.35 -3.49
N LYS A 100 1.94 -16.18 -2.55
CA LYS A 100 1.04 -17.30 -2.84
C LYS A 100 -0.41 -16.83 -2.92
#